data_AF-E1NSN7-F1
#
_entry.id   AF-E1NSN7-F1
#
_cell.length_a   1.000
_cell.length_b   1.000
_cell.length_c   1.000
_cell.angle_alpha   90.00
_cell.angle_beta   90.00
_cell.angle_gamma   90.00
#
_symmetry.space_group_name_H-M   'P 1'
#
loop_
_entity.id
_entity.type
_entity.pdbx_description
1 polymer ?
#
loop_
_entity_poly.entity_id
_entity_poly.type
_entity_poly.pdbx_seq_one_letter_code
_entity_poly.pdbx_strand_id
1 'polypeptide(L)'
;MKNLYFGCAKYKNSNLYISINSNQQFIEKFKKGIPFWIKVDDSKINSLMPNTVPGQFNLKKWGLCREIKQQIQIKHFTIVNRKPSIYDLFYWIRYKIKEYLSKMPRLLSFFSHELILAENPDKVNNKDILNSYRNLGVIHLLSISGLHVSLYTMIISKFCSIIKRTARECFILCTVILFVELFLSAFQPGFFRATLTFY
;
A
#
# COMPACT_ATOMS: atom_id res chain seq x y z
N MET A 1 -6.38 24.25 -8.98
CA MET A 1 -5.06 23.63 -8.75
C MET A 1 -4.85 22.52 -9.79
N LYS A 2 -3.70 22.49 -10.49
CA LYS A 2 -3.39 21.37 -11.39
C LYS A 2 -3.10 20.13 -10.54
N ASN A 3 -3.88 19.06 -10.69
CA ASN A 3 -3.60 17.80 -10.00
C ASN A 3 -2.40 17.14 -10.68
N LEU A 4 -1.22 17.29 -10.08
CA LEU A 4 -0.01 16.59 -10.52
C LEU A 4 0.06 15.23 -9.84
N TYR A 5 0.31 14.19 -10.63
CA TYR A 5 0.59 12.85 -10.14
C TYR A 5 2.04 12.51 -10.42
N PHE A 6 2.65 11.83 -9.47
CA PHE A 6 4.04 11.41 -9.54
C PHE A 6 4.13 9.89 -9.44
N GLY A 7 5.14 9.32 -10.08
CA GLY A 7 5.36 7.88 -10.06
C GLY A 7 6.78 7.51 -10.45
N CYS A 8 7.10 6.23 -10.31
CA CYS A 8 8.34 5.67 -10.82
C CYS A 8 8.00 4.67 -11.92
N ALA A 9 8.82 4.63 -12.97
CA ALA A 9 8.76 3.62 -14.00
C ALA A 9 10.13 3.02 -14.24
N LYS A 10 10.15 1.78 -14.74
CA LYS A 10 11.37 1.12 -15.16
C LYS A 10 11.40 1.11 -16.67
N TYR A 11 12.50 1.59 -17.26
CA TYR A 11 12.73 1.53 -18.69
C TYR A 11 14.11 0.94 -18.96
N LYS A 12 14.15 -0.19 -19.69
CA LYS A 12 15.34 -1.02 -19.89
C LYS A 12 16.00 -1.32 -18.53
N ASN A 13 17.15 -0.70 -18.27
CA ASN A 13 17.95 -0.89 -17.06
C ASN A 13 18.00 0.35 -16.15
N SER A 14 17.15 1.35 -16.40
CA SER A 14 17.13 2.59 -15.64
C SER A 14 15.75 2.83 -15.02
N ASN A 15 15.76 3.34 -13.78
CA ASN A 15 14.55 3.82 -13.15
C ASN A 15 14.33 5.29 -13.54
N LEU A 16 13.08 5.64 -13.79
CA LEU A 16 12.66 6.95 -14.26
C LEU A 16 11.62 7.52 -13.30
N TYR A 17 11.73 8.80 -13.00
CA TYR A 17 10.70 9.51 -12.26
C TYR A 17 9.71 10.12 -13.25
N ILE A 18 8.42 9.92 -13.04
CA ILE A 18 7.38 10.41 -13.94
C ILE A 18 6.55 11.46 -13.22
N SER A 19 6.27 12.58 -13.90
CA SER A 19 5.24 13.54 -13.51
C SER A 19 4.20 13.69 -14.61
N ILE A 20 2.93 13.57 -14.25
CA ILE A 20 1.78 13.67 -15.16
C ILE A 20 0.89 14.83 -14.71
N ASN A 21 0.55 15.71 -15.65
CA ASN A 21 -0.54 16.65 -15.48
C ASN A 21 -1.87 15.94 -15.75
N SER A 22 -2.74 15.87 -14.76
CA SER A 22 -3.98 15.09 -14.88
C SER A 22 -5.00 15.72 -15.80
N ASN A 23 -5.74 14.87 -16.50
CA ASN A 23 -7.02 15.19 -17.14
C ASN A 23 -8.18 14.58 -16.32
N GLN A 24 -9.41 15.10 -16.46
CA GLN A 24 -10.60 14.55 -15.81
C GLN A 24 -10.80 13.06 -16.09
N GLN A 25 -10.61 12.63 -17.34
CA GLN A 25 -10.70 11.21 -17.73
C GLN A 25 -9.69 10.31 -16.99
N PHE A 26 -8.48 10.83 -16.72
CA PHE A 26 -7.47 10.13 -15.94
C PHE A 26 -7.91 9.96 -14.49
N ILE A 27 -8.45 11.03 -13.89
CA ILE A 27 -8.93 11.02 -12.51
C ILE A 27 -10.09 10.03 -12.35
N GLU A 28 -11.02 9.99 -13.29
CA GLU A 28 -12.15 9.05 -13.26
C GLU A 28 -11.69 7.59 -13.34
N LYS A 29 -10.79 7.26 -14.27
CA LYS A 29 -10.24 5.89 -14.36
C LYS A 29 -9.39 5.54 -13.14
N PHE A 30 -8.61 6.48 -12.62
CA PHE A 30 -7.81 6.30 -11.41
C PHE A 30 -8.70 6.00 -10.18
N LYS A 31 -9.81 6.74 -10.03
CA LYS A 31 -10.81 6.50 -8.98
C LYS A 31 -11.54 5.16 -9.09
N LYS A 32 -11.57 4.52 -10.27
CA LYS A 32 -12.13 3.17 -10.42
C LYS A 32 -11.21 2.09 -9.85
N GLY A 33 -9.94 2.40 -9.59
CA GLY A 33 -8.96 1.44 -9.06
C GLY A 33 -8.59 0.34 -10.05
N ILE A 34 -8.85 0.54 -11.35
CA ILE A 34 -8.57 -0.44 -12.41
C ILE A 34 -7.23 -0.06 -13.05
N PRO A 35 -6.29 -1.00 -13.24
CA PRO A 35 -5.04 -0.71 -13.91
C PRO A 35 -5.26 -0.40 -15.39
N PHE A 36 -4.58 0.62 -15.88
CA PHE A 36 -4.60 1.03 -17.28
C PHE A 36 -3.19 1.41 -17.75
N TRP A 37 -2.99 1.40 -19.05
CA TRP A 37 -1.76 1.89 -19.67
C TRP A 37 -1.93 3.32 -20.14
N ILE A 38 -0.81 4.03 -20.17
CA ILE A 38 -0.72 5.39 -20.66
C ILE A 38 0.23 5.34 -21.84
N LYS A 39 -0.29 5.65 -23.03
CA LYS A 39 0.53 5.90 -24.20
C LYS A 39 0.94 7.37 -24.16
N VAL A 40 2.24 7.62 -24.16
CA VAL A 40 2.81 8.97 -24.08
C VAL A 40 2.95 9.50 -25.50
N ASP A 41 2.25 10.60 -25.79
CA ASP A 41 2.26 11.24 -27.11
C ASP A 41 3.27 12.40 -27.14
N ASP A 42 3.37 13.16 -26.04
CA ASP A 42 4.38 14.21 -25.86
C ASP A 42 4.94 14.21 -24.42
N SER A 43 6.27 14.29 -24.32
CA SER A 43 6.98 14.30 -23.04
C SER A 43 8.20 15.21 -23.06
N LYS A 44 8.47 15.84 -21.92
CA LYS A 44 9.68 16.61 -21.67
C LYS A 44 10.57 15.83 -20.70
N ILE A 45 11.79 15.52 -21.14
CA ILE A 45 12.79 14.88 -20.29
C ILE A 45 13.61 15.97 -19.61
N ASN A 46 13.63 15.95 -18.28
CA ASN A 46 14.42 16.86 -17.46
C ASN A 46 15.38 16.04 -16.58
N SER A 47 16.52 16.63 -16.23
CA SER A 47 17.37 16.09 -15.18
C SER A 47 16.76 16.36 -13.80
N LEU A 48 17.05 15.49 -12.82
CA LEU A 48 16.62 15.71 -11.44
C LEU A 48 17.39 16.90 -10.84
N MET A 49 16.65 17.94 -10.45
CA MET A 49 17.22 19.12 -9.80
C MET A 49 17.47 18.85 -8.30
N PRO A 50 18.57 19.36 -7.73
CA PRO A 50 18.79 19.34 -6.28
C PRO A 50 17.82 20.28 -5.56
N ASN A 51 17.77 20.20 -4.23
CA ASN A 51 17.02 21.16 -3.43
C ASN A 51 17.63 22.56 -3.54
N THR A 52 16.77 23.56 -3.73
CA THR A 52 17.20 24.97 -3.77
C THR A 52 17.41 25.54 -2.37
N VAL A 53 16.69 25.00 -1.37
CA VAL A 53 16.75 25.48 0.02
C VAL A 53 17.51 24.47 0.89
N PRO A 54 18.51 24.92 1.66
CA PRO A 54 19.22 24.08 2.63
C PRO A 54 18.25 23.41 3.62
N GLY A 55 18.49 22.13 3.95
CA GLY A 55 17.65 21.36 4.88
C GLY A 55 16.35 20.79 4.30
N GLN A 56 15.97 21.14 3.07
CA GLN A 56 14.83 20.52 2.39
C GLN A 56 15.17 19.17 1.75
N PHE A 57 14.13 18.40 1.44
CA PHE A 57 14.27 17.13 0.75
C PHE A 57 14.96 17.30 -0.62
N ASN A 58 16.07 16.58 -0.82
CA ASN A 58 16.83 16.62 -2.07
C ASN A 58 16.41 15.46 -2.99
N LEU A 59 15.59 15.77 -4.00
CA LEU A 59 15.06 14.79 -4.96
C LEU A 59 16.18 14.11 -5.77
N LYS A 60 17.22 14.87 -6.16
CA LYS A 60 18.39 14.32 -6.87
C LYS A 60 19.12 13.27 -6.04
N LYS A 61 19.40 13.56 -4.76
CA LYS A 61 20.09 12.62 -3.85
C LYS A 61 19.25 11.37 -3.61
N TRP A 62 17.95 11.52 -3.34
CA TRP A 62 17.02 10.40 -3.18
C TRP A 62 16.92 9.54 -4.45
N GLY A 63 16.84 10.19 -5.62
CA GLY A 63 16.77 9.50 -6.91
C GLY A 63 18.02 8.69 -7.20
N LEU A 64 19.21 9.24 -6.94
CA LEU A 64 20.48 8.52 -7.12
C LEU A 64 20.56 7.24 -6.29
N CYS A 65 20.09 7.25 -5.04
CA CYS A 65 20.01 6.05 -4.20
C CYS A 65 19.07 4.97 -4.75
N ARG A 66 18.19 5.30 -5.70
CA ARG A 66 17.24 4.40 -6.36
C ARG A 66 17.54 4.20 -7.85
N GLU A 67 18.74 4.59 -8.29
CA GLU A 67 19.16 4.56 -9.70
C GLU A 67 18.27 5.39 -10.65
N ILE A 68 17.56 6.38 -10.10
CA ILE A 68 16.73 7.32 -10.84
C ILE A 68 17.59 8.54 -11.17
N LYS A 69 17.85 8.75 -12.46
CA LYS A 69 18.68 9.88 -12.95
C LYS A 69 17.89 10.96 -13.67
N GLN A 70 16.73 10.60 -14.21
CA GLN A 70 15.94 11.44 -15.10
C GLN A 70 14.48 11.50 -14.66
N GLN A 71 13.88 12.66 -14.91
CA GLN A 71 12.46 12.89 -14.75
C GLN A 71 11.81 13.08 -16.12
N ILE A 72 10.73 12.36 -16.38
CA ILE A 72 9.90 12.52 -17.57
C ILE A 72 8.61 13.22 -17.15
N GLN A 73 8.42 14.42 -17.68
CA GLN A 73 7.18 15.16 -17.54
C GLN A 73 6.29 14.90 -18.75
N ILE A 74 5.21 14.16 -18.54
CA ILE A 74 4.23 13.82 -19.57
C ILE A 74 3.24 14.97 -19.69
N LYS A 75 3.12 15.52 -20.91
CA LYS A 75 2.18 16.62 -21.21
C LYS A 75 0.90 16.09 -21.84
N HIS A 76 1.05 15.27 -22.88
CA HIS A 76 -0.05 14.67 -23.62
C HIS A 76 0.07 13.16 -23.58
N PHE A 77 -1.05 12.52 -23.26
CA PHE A 77 -1.14 11.08 -23.18
C PHE A 77 -2.52 10.59 -23.53
N THR A 78 -2.56 9.36 -24.03
CA THR A 78 -3.79 8.63 -24.34
C THR A 78 -3.91 7.43 -23.42
N ILE A 79 -5.10 7.20 -22.87
CA ILE A 79 -5.34 6.07 -21.96
C ILE A 79 -5.70 4.83 -22.77
N VAL A 80 -4.91 3.77 -22.61
CA VAL A 80 -5.14 2.48 -23.25
C VAL A 80 -5.60 1.47 -22.20
N ASN A 81 -6.70 0.78 -22.47
CA ASN A 81 -7.18 -0.28 -21.58
C ASN A 81 -6.27 -1.50 -21.72
N ARG A 82 -5.94 -2.10 -20.58
CA ARG A 82 -5.20 -3.35 -20.48
C ARG A 82 -6.15 -4.46 -20.04
N LYS A 83 -5.93 -5.69 -20.52
CA LYS A 83 -6.61 -6.87 -19.96
C LYS A 83 -6.13 -7.09 -18.51
N PRO A 84 -7.04 -7.21 -17.54
CA PRO A 84 -6.67 -7.42 -16.14
C PRO A 84 -6.01 -8.79 -15.95
N SER A 85 -4.94 -8.82 -15.19
CA SER A 85 -4.28 -10.03 -14.68
C SER A 85 -4.89 -10.47 -13.34
N ILE A 86 -4.56 -11.68 -12.89
CA ILE A 86 -4.95 -12.20 -11.57
C ILE A 86 -4.42 -11.29 -10.46
N TYR A 87 -3.20 -10.75 -10.60
CA TYR A 87 -2.66 -9.75 -9.69
C TYR A 87 -3.49 -8.46 -9.65
N ASP A 88 -4.04 -8.05 -10.79
CA ASP A 88 -4.86 -6.85 -10.89
C ASP A 88 -6.20 -7.03 -10.15
N LEU A 89 -6.79 -8.23 -10.20
CA LEU A 89 -7.97 -8.58 -9.40
C LEU A 89 -7.68 -8.42 -7.91
N PHE A 90 -6.55 -8.92 -7.47
CA PHE A 90 -6.16 -8.82 -6.07
C PHE A 90 -5.92 -7.37 -5.61
N TYR A 91 -5.23 -6.56 -6.42
CA TYR A 91 -5.07 -5.13 -6.12
C TYR A 91 -6.42 -4.42 -6.09
N TRP A 92 -7.34 -4.79 -6.97
CA TRP A 92 -8.70 -4.25 -6.99
C TRP A 92 -9.49 -4.63 -5.73
N ILE A 93 -9.39 -5.87 -5.25
CA ILE A 93 -9.98 -6.30 -3.97
C ILE A 93 -9.40 -5.46 -2.82
N ARG A 94 -8.08 -5.34 -2.72
CA ARG A 94 -7.42 -4.51 -1.69
C ARG A 94 -7.88 -3.05 -1.78
N TYR A 95 -8.01 -2.51 -2.99
CA TYR A 95 -8.53 -1.16 -3.23
C TYR A 95 -9.95 -0.99 -2.71
N LYS A 96 -10.84 -1.97 -2.96
CA LYS A 96 -12.23 -1.94 -2.46
C LYS A 96 -12.33 -2.04 -0.95
N ILE A 97 -11.49 -2.87 -0.32
CA ILE A 97 -11.39 -2.94 1.14
C ILE A 97 -10.95 -1.57 1.68
N LYS A 98 -9.91 -0.97 1.11
CA LYS A 98 -9.43 0.35 1.51
C LYS A 98 -10.52 1.42 1.37
N GLU A 99 -11.26 1.42 0.26
CA GLU A 99 -12.38 2.34 0.01
C GLU A 99 -13.49 2.17 1.06
N TYR A 100 -13.81 0.93 1.45
CA TYR A 100 -14.80 0.63 2.47
C TYR A 100 -14.36 1.08 3.87
N LEU A 101 -13.14 0.71 4.28
CA LEU A 101 -12.58 1.11 5.57
C LEU A 101 -12.46 2.64 5.70
N SER A 102 -12.22 3.34 4.59
CA SER A 102 -12.12 4.81 4.58
C SER A 102 -13.44 5.52 4.85
N LYS A 103 -14.59 4.84 4.73
CA LYS A 103 -15.91 5.40 5.04
C LYS A 103 -16.21 5.38 6.54
N MET A 104 -15.42 4.66 7.33
CA MET A 104 -15.62 4.54 8.78
C MET A 104 -15.20 5.83 9.52
N PRO A 105 -15.68 6.04 10.76
CA PRO A 105 -15.20 7.12 11.62
C PRO A 105 -13.68 7.10 11.76
N ARG A 106 -13.04 8.28 11.87
CA ARG A 106 -11.58 8.47 11.84
C ARG A 106 -10.79 7.45 12.67
N LEU A 107 -11.18 7.22 13.92
CA LEU A 107 -10.49 6.29 14.81
C LEU A 107 -10.63 4.83 14.34
N LEU A 108 -11.86 4.42 14.01
CA LEU A 108 -12.13 3.06 13.54
C LEU A 108 -11.47 2.78 12.18
N SER A 109 -11.51 3.76 11.28
CA SER A 109 -10.81 3.69 9.99
C SER A 109 -9.31 3.51 10.21
N PHE A 110 -8.69 4.30 11.09
CA PHE A 110 -7.27 4.18 11.41
C PHE A 110 -6.90 2.77 11.91
N PHE A 111 -7.61 2.26 12.93
CA PHE A 111 -7.33 0.93 13.46
C PHE A 111 -7.60 -0.18 12.43
N SER A 112 -8.71 -0.10 11.69
CA SER A 112 -9.05 -1.15 10.73
C SER A 112 -8.04 -1.22 9.59
N HIS A 113 -7.51 -0.09 9.13
CA HIS A 113 -6.46 -0.10 8.12
C HIS A 113 -5.13 -0.64 8.66
N GLU A 114 -4.74 -0.28 9.88
CA GLU A 114 -3.51 -0.78 10.48
C GLU A 114 -3.60 -2.30 10.76
N LEU A 115 -4.76 -2.78 11.22
CA LEU A 115 -5.00 -4.19 11.54
C LEU A 115 -5.14 -5.07 10.29
N ILE A 116 -5.98 -4.66 9.33
CA ILE A 116 -6.37 -5.50 8.18
C ILE A 116 -5.42 -5.31 7.01
N LEU A 117 -5.04 -4.05 6.71
CA LEU A 117 -4.25 -3.71 5.53
C LEU A 117 -2.77 -3.45 5.84
N ALA A 118 -2.41 -3.48 7.13
CA ALA A 118 -1.09 -3.16 7.64
C ALA A 118 -0.61 -1.74 7.26
N GLU A 119 -1.52 -0.81 6.98
CA GLU A 119 -1.19 0.49 6.38
C GLU A 119 -1.88 1.64 7.12
N ASN A 120 -1.15 2.73 7.39
CA ASN A 120 -1.77 3.97 7.87
C ASN A 120 -2.19 4.84 6.67
N PRO A 121 -3.50 5.04 6.42
CA PRO A 121 -4.00 5.74 5.24
C PRO A 121 -3.64 7.22 5.24
N ASP A 122 -3.63 7.87 6.41
CA ASP A 122 -3.41 9.31 6.57
C ASP A 122 -2.36 9.60 7.64
N LYS A 123 -1.10 9.26 7.34
CA LYS A 123 0.04 9.48 8.26
C LYS A 123 0.19 10.91 8.77
N VAL A 124 -0.35 11.91 8.08
CA VAL A 124 -0.26 13.33 8.48
C VAL A 124 -1.38 13.68 9.46
N ASN A 125 -2.62 13.33 9.14
CA ASN A 125 -3.76 13.64 9.99
C ASN A 125 -3.79 12.73 11.23
N ASN A 126 -3.32 11.50 11.13
CA ASN A 126 -3.34 10.55 12.26
C ASN A 126 -2.15 10.73 13.22
N LYS A 127 -1.31 11.76 13.07
CA LYS A 127 -0.17 12.02 13.97
C LYS A 127 -0.59 12.25 15.40
N ASP A 128 -1.66 13.00 15.63
CA ASP A 128 -2.13 13.32 16.98
C ASP A 128 -2.58 12.05 17.70
N ILE A 129 -3.32 11.20 17.00
CA ILE A 129 -3.70 9.86 17.47
C ILE A 129 -2.43 9.07 17.79
N LEU A 130 -1.50 8.95 16.84
CA LEU A 130 -0.24 8.24 17.06
C LEU A 130 0.51 8.73 18.30
N ASN A 131 0.58 10.05 18.49
CA ASN A 131 1.27 10.67 19.61
C ASN A 131 0.56 10.40 20.94
N SER A 132 -0.77 10.45 20.98
CA SER A 132 -1.53 10.08 22.19
C SER A 132 -1.27 8.63 22.58
N TYR A 133 -1.33 7.67 21.65
CA TYR A 133 -1.04 6.26 21.93
C TYR A 133 0.43 6.01 22.26
N ARG A 134 1.36 6.79 21.69
CA ARG A 134 2.78 6.77 22.05
C ARG A 134 3.01 7.25 23.48
N ASN A 135 2.36 8.33 23.88
CA ASN A 135 2.48 8.89 25.23
C ASN A 135 1.87 7.96 26.29
N LEU A 136 0.82 7.22 25.93
CA LEU A 136 0.22 6.18 26.76
C LEU A 136 1.04 4.87 26.80
N GLY A 137 2.13 4.76 26.03
CA GLY A 137 2.98 3.56 25.98
C GLY A 137 2.39 2.37 25.20
N VAL A 138 1.20 2.51 24.61
CA VAL A 138 0.45 1.43 23.94
C VAL A 138 0.63 1.41 22.41
N ILE A 139 1.52 2.23 21.87
CA ILE A 139 1.81 2.28 20.42
C ILE A 139 2.24 0.93 19.83
N HIS A 140 2.84 0.06 20.64
CA HIS A 140 3.26 -1.27 20.21
C HIS A 140 2.08 -2.16 19.77
N LEU A 141 0.85 -1.87 20.20
CA LEU A 141 -0.37 -2.55 19.72
C LEU A 141 -0.66 -2.25 18.24
N LEU A 142 -0.28 -1.06 17.77
CA LEU A 142 -0.44 -0.63 16.37
C LEU A 142 0.66 -1.18 15.47
N SER A 143 1.82 -1.52 16.03
CA SER A 143 2.84 -2.22 15.28
C SER A 143 2.35 -3.63 14.98
N ILE A 144 2.12 -3.93 13.69
CA ILE A 144 1.84 -5.30 13.23
C ILE A 144 2.99 -6.20 13.70
N SER A 145 2.73 -6.90 14.79
CA SER A 145 3.66 -7.71 15.56
C SER A 145 3.18 -9.16 15.59
N GLY A 146 4.01 -10.08 16.06
CA GLY A 146 3.64 -11.49 16.24
C GLY A 146 2.37 -11.70 17.08
N LEU A 147 1.97 -10.69 17.87
CA LEU A 147 0.71 -10.68 18.62
C LEU A 147 -0.53 -10.72 17.71
N HIS A 148 -0.52 -10.03 16.57
CA HIS A 148 -1.67 -10.04 15.66
C HIS A 148 -1.87 -11.42 15.07
N VAL A 149 -0.79 -12.02 14.56
CA VAL A 149 -0.81 -13.39 14.04
C VAL A 149 -1.23 -14.40 15.11
N SER A 150 -0.75 -14.27 16.35
CA SER A 150 -1.17 -15.17 17.44
C SER A 150 -2.62 -14.95 17.87
N LEU A 151 -3.13 -13.73 17.85
CA LEU A 151 -4.54 -13.43 18.11
C LEU A 151 -5.43 -14.07 17.05
N TYR A 152 -5.09 -13.93 15.77
CA TYR A 152 -5.84 -14.55 14.67
C TYR A 152 -5.86 -16.07 14.81
N THR A 153 -4.69 -16.71 15.01
CA THR A 153 -4.62 -18.17 15.12
C THR A 153 -5.34 -18.67 16.37
N MET A 154 -5.33 -17.92 17.48
CA MET A 154 -6.07 -18.24 18.70
C MET A 154 -7.59 -18.19 18.48
N ILE A 155 -8.10 -17.13 17.83
CA ILE A 155 -9.53 -16.99 17.51
C ILE A 155 -9.99 -18.11 16.58
N ILE A 156 -9.22 -18.38 15.52
CA ILE A 156 -9.54 -19.45 14.55
C ILE A 156 -9.52 -20.82 15.23
N SER A 157 -8.52 -21.07 16.09
CA SER A 157 -8.40 -22.34 16.81
C SER A 157 -9.55 -22.56 17.78
N LYS A 158 -9.97 -21.51 18.49
CA LYS A 158 -11.13 -21.58 19.37
C LYS A 158 -12.42 -21.82 18.59
N PHE A 159 -12.59 -21.18 17.44
CA PHE A 159 -13.73 -21.39 16.56
C PHE A 159 -13.77 -22.82 15.99
N CYS A 160 -12.63 -23.36 15.55
CA CYS A 160 -12.53 -24.74 15.07
C CYS A 160 -12.84 -25.76 16.18
N SER A 161 -12.42 -25.47 17.41
CA SER A 161 -12.74 -26.30 18.59
C SER A 161 -14.24 -26.33 18.89
N ILE A 162 -14.94 -25.19 18.77
CA ILE A 162 -16.41 -25.13 18.91
C ILE A 162 -17.11 -26.01 17.86
N ILE A 163 -16.59 -26.06 16.64
CA ILE A 163 -17.14 -26.86 15.53
C ILE A 163 -16.69 -28.33 15.60
N LYS A 164 -15.93 -28.73 16.64
CA LYS A 164 -15.37 -30.08 16.83
C LYS A 164 -14.53 -30.57 15.64
N ARG A 165 -13.80 -29.66 14.98
CA ARG A 165 -12.87 -30.01 13.90
C ARG A 165 -11.58 -30.59 14.47
N THR A 166 -10.91 -31.42 13.66
CA THR A 166 -9.62 -32.01 14.05
C THR A 166 -8.52 -30.95 14.05
N ALA A 167 -7.48 -31.17 14.87
CA ALA A 167 -6.34 -30.26 14.95
C ALA A 167 -5.65 -30.02 13.59
N ARG A 168 -5.63 -31.04 12.72
CA ARG A 168 -5.08 -30.95 11.36
C ARG A 168 -5.88 -29.99 10.48
N GLU A 169 -7.21 -30.11 10.50
CA GLU A 169 -8.08 -29.21 9.72
C GLU A 169 -7.96 -27.76 10.20
N CYS A 170 -7.89 -27.57 11.52
CA CYS A 170 -7.67 -26.25 12.11
C CYS A 170 -6.33 -25.63 11.65
N PHE A 171 -5.26 -26.42 11.64
CA PHE A 171 -3.95 -25.96 11.19
C PHE A 171 -3.95 -25.55 9.70
N ILE A 172 -4.61 -26.33 8.85
CA ILE A 172 -4.78 -26.01 7.42
C ILE A 172 -5.58 -24.71 7.25
N LEU A 173 -6.66 -24.51 8.03
CA LEU A 173 -7.45 -23.29 7.97
C LEU A 173 -6.65 -22.05 8.42
N CYS A 174 -5.91 -22.15 9.53
CA CYS A 174 -5.01 -21.08 9.99
C CYS A 174 -3.98 -20.73 8.92
N THR A 175 -3.36 -21.73 8.30
CA THR A 175 -2.40 -21.58 7.20
C THR A 175 -2.99 -20.79 6.03
N VAL A 176 -4.18 -21.17 5.57
CA VAL A 176 -4.86 -20.51 4.44
C VAL A 176 -5.20 -19.05 4.79
N ILE A 177 -5.73 -18.80 5.99
CA ILE A 177 -6.10 -17.45 6.42
C ILE A 177 -4.87 -16.54 6.52
N LEU A 178 -3.79 -17.01 7.14
CA LEU A 178 -2.55 -16.24 7.25
C LEU A 178 -1.95 -15.93 5.87
N PHE A 179 -2.05 -16.85 4.91
CA PHE A 179 -1.60 -16.60 3.54
C PHE A 179 -2.44 -15.52 2.84
N VAL A 180 -3.76 -15.52 3.05
CA VAL A 180 -4.66 -14.48 2.56
C VAL A 180 -4.34 -13.13 3.20
N GLU A 181 -4.08 -13.09 4.51
CA GLU A 181 -3.69 -11.85 5.21
C GLU A 181 -2.32 -11.32 4.79
N LEU A 182 -1.35 -12.20 4.50
CA LEU A 182 -0.05 -11.79 3.97
C LEU A 182 -0.21 -11.07 2.63
N PHE A 183 -1.12 -11.57 1.80
CA PHE A 183 -1.48 -10.91 0.56
C PHE A 183 -2.19 -9.57 0.82
N LEU A 184 -3.20 -9.58 1.70
CA LEU A 184 -3.97 -8.39 2.06
C LEU A 184 -3.12 -7.29 2.68
N SER A 185 -2.00 -7.62 3.33
CA SER A 185 -1.03 -6.70 3.94
C SER A 185 0.10 -6.28 3.01
N ALA A 186 0.03 -6.64 1.71
CA ALA A 186 1.04 -6.32 0.70
C ALA A 186 2.46 -6.75 1.08
N PHE A 187 2.59 -7.92 1.74
CA PHE A 187 3.86 -8.48 2.20
C PHE A 187 4.64 -7.54 3.12
N GLN A 188 3.93 -6.83 4.01
CA GLN A 188 4.57 -6.01 5.03
C GLN A 188 5.57 -6.86 5.83
N PRO A 189 6.86 -6.44 5.95
CA PRO A 189 7.91 -7.27 6.54
C PRO A 189 7.60 -7.79 7.96
N GLY A 190 6.89 -6.99 8.76
CA GLY A 190 6.46 -7.38 10.11
C GLY A 190 5.51 -8.58 10.11
N PHE A 191 4.51 -8.56 9.23
CA PHE A 191 3.54 -9.64 9.09
C PHE A 191 4.19 -10.88 8.48
N PHE A 192 5.00 -10.72 7.43
CA PHE A 192 5.73 -11.83 6.81
C PHE A 192 6.59 -12.61 7.80
N ARG A 193 7.33 -11.90 8.66
CA ARG A 193 8.14 -12.54 9.72
C ARG A 193 7.27 -13.28 10.73
N ALA A 194 6.16 -12.69 11.15
CA ALA A 194 5.25 -13.30 12.12
C ALA A 194 4.57 -14.56 11.57
N THR A 195 4.14 -14.55 10.31
CA THR A 195 3.61 -15.74 9.63
C THR A 195 4.66 -16.85 9.56
N LEU A 196 5.93 -16.52 9.32
CA LEU A 196 7.01 -17.51 9.29
C LEU A 196 7.22 -18.18 10.65
N THR A 197 7.07 -17.42 11.76
CA THR A 197 7.20 -17.96 13.13
C THR A 197 6.07 -18.90 13.54
N PHE A 198 4.94 -18.89 12.84
CA PHE A 198 3.83 -19.79 13.12
C PHE A 198 4.10 -21.24 12.68
N TYR A 199 4.96 -21.43 11.67
CA TYR A 199 5.39 -22.74 11.18
C TYR A 199 6.63 -23.22 11.93
#